data_AF-A0A557ZWA2-F1
#
_entry.id   AF-A0A557ZWA2-F1
#
_cell.length_a   1.000
_cell.length_b   1.000
_cell.length_c   1.000
_cell.angle_alpha   90.00
_cell.angle_beta   90.00
_cell.angle_gamma   90.00
#
_symmetry.space_group_name_H-M   'P 1'
#
loop_
_entity.id
_entity.type
_entity.pdbx_description
1 polymer ?
#
loop_
_entity_poly.entity_id
_entity_poly.type
_entity_poly.pdbx_seq_one_letter_code
_entity_poly.pdbx_strand_id
1 'polypeptide(L)'
;MILHKRTWAVLSCTAAAAMVAVAPAMATPAPHPAAAVHRADDSLPALDPQALQNAISSAPNRVTGVLARISGPAGHWTGTYGVADITTSQPVPADGRFRLGSVTKAFIATVVLQLAAEGRVDLDQSVQHYLPDVLPADYPPIPVRT
;
A
#
# COMPACT_ATOMS: atom_id res chain seq x y z
N MET A 1 -13.00 42.48 -63.82
CA MET A 1 -13.24 41.47 -64.86
C MET A 1 -11.94 41.28 -65.63
N ILE A 2 -11.34 40.07 -65.58
CA ILE A 2 -10.42 39.48 -66.60
C ILE A 2 -9.10 40.26 -66.81
N LEU A 3 -7.89 39.72 -66.79
CA LEU A 3 -7.23 38.43 -66.62
C LEU A 3 -5.74 38.82 -66.49
N HIS A 4 -4.85 38.01 -65.95
CA HIS A 4 -3.58 37.73 -66.63
C HIS A 4 -2.97 36.45 -66.08
N LYS A 5 -2.52 35.64 -67.03
CA LYS A 5 -2.07 34.27 -66.89
C LYS A 5 -0.54 34.24 -66.77
N ARG A 6 -0.05 33.24 -66.01
CA ARG A 6 1.07 32.33 -66.32
C ARG A 6 2.53 32.71 -66.00
N THR A 7 3.25 31.63 -65.66
CA THR A 7 4.68 31.26 -65.84
C THR A 7 5.74 31.66 -64.79
N TRP A 8 5.97 30.73 -63.85
CA TRP A 8 7.23 30.00 -63.51
C TRP A 8 8.57 30.76 -63.55
N ALA A 9 9.24 30.83 -62.38
CA ALA A 9 10.69 30.76 -62.26
C ALA A 9 11.08 30.34 -60.83
N VAL A 10 11.88 29.28 -60.73
CA VAL A 10 12.60 28.89 -59.51
C VAL A 10 13.80 29.82 -59.37
N LEU A 11 13.94 30.47 -58.22
CA LEU A 11 15.20 31.09 -57.80
C LEU A 11 15.48 30.67 -56.36
N SER A 12 16.48 29.81 -56.18
CA SER A 12 17.12 29.57 -54.89
C SER A 12 17.77 30.87 -54.41
N CYS A 13 17.46 31.29 -53.19
CA CYS A 13 18.23 32.28 -52.47
C CYS A 13 18.45 31.76 -51.05
N THR A 14 19.70 31.38 -50.78
CA THR A 14 20.20 30.97 -49.47
C THR A 14 20.10 32.17 -48.52
N ALA A 15 19.21 32.10 -47.53
CA ALA A 15 19.20 33.02 -46.41
C ALA A 15 19.33 32.20 -45.13
N ALA A 16 20.48 32.35 -44.47
CA ALA A 16 20.79 31.73 -43.20
C ALA A 16 19.77 32.16 -42.14
N ALA A 17 18.85 31.26 -41.78
CA ALA A 17 18.00 31.45 -40.62
C ALA A 17 18.83 31.12 -39.37
N ALA A 18 19.17 32.15 -38.60
CA ALA A 18 19.72 32.00 -37.27
C ALA A 18 18.72 31.22 -36.41
N MET A 19 19.03 29.95 -36.12
CA MET A 19 18.31 29.18 -35.13
C MET A 19 18.60 29.77 -33.75
N VAL A 20 17.59 30.38 -33.14
CA VAL A 20 17.58 30.57 -31.69
C VAL A 20 17.44 29.18 -31.08
N ALA A 21 18.56 28.62 -30.60
CA ALA A 21 18.54 27.39 -29.82
C ALA A 21 17.85 27.69 -28.48
N VAL A 22 16.56 27.35 -28.37
CA VAL A 22 15.92 27.18 -27.07
C VAL A 22 16.52 25.92 -26.47
N ALA A 23 17.49 26.10 -25.58
CA ALA A 23 18.01 24.99 -24.79
C ALA A 23 16.86 24.40 -23.96
N PRO A 24 16.61 23.08 -23.98
CA PRO A 24 15.72 22.47 -23.02
C PRO A 24 16.37 22.65 -21.65
N ALA A 25 15.69 23.38 -20.76
CA ALA A 25 16.01 23.37 -19.34
C ALA A 25 15.81 21.92 -18.85
N MET A 26 16.88 21.14 -18.83
CA MET A 26 16.87 19.85 -18.16
C MET A 26 16.71 20.13 -16.68
N ALA A 27 15.47 20.02 -16.19
CA ALA A 27 15.20 19.97 -14.77
C ALA A 27 15.92 18.74 -14.23
N THR A 28 17.08 18.97 -13.59
CA THR A 28 17.77 17.96 -12.83
C THR A 28 16.78 17.43 -11.79
N PRO A 29 16.38 16.15 -11.81
CA PRO A 29 15.54 15.63 -10.75
C PRO A 29 16.34 15.82 -9.45
N ALA A 30 15.76 16.56 -8.51
CA ALA A 30 16.33 16.66 -7.17
C ALA A 30 16.54 15.23 -6.65
N PRO A 31 17.69 14.92 -6.04
CA PRO A 31 17.89 13.62 -5.43
C PRO A 31 16.77 13.45 -4.41
N HIS A 32 15.81 12.58 -4.73
CA HIS A 32 14.87 12.11 -3.73
C HIS A 32 15.74 11.44 -2.67
N PRO A 33 15.56 11.75 -1.37
CA PRO A 33 16.22 10.96 -0.35
C PRO A 33 15.74 9.53 -0.59
N ALA A 34 16.63 8.69 -1.14
CA ALA A 34 16.45 7.26 -1.09
C ALA A 34 16.26 7.00 0.40
N ALA A 35 15.05 6.60 0.80
CA ALA A 35 14.81 6.12 2.15
C ALA A 35 15.96 5.15 2.40
N ALA A 36 16.83 5.50 3.34
CA ALA A 36 17.94 4.66 3.68
C ALA A 36 17.29 3.36 4.13
N VAL A 37 17.29 2.35 3.25
CA VAL A 37 17.03 0.99 3.68
C VAL A 37 18.15 0.77 4.66
N HIS A 38 17.83 0.75 5.94
CA HIS A 38 18.73 0.20 6.93
C HIS A 38 19.04 -1.22 6.43
N ARG A 39 20.16 -1.37 5.72
CA ARG A 39 20.87 -2.63 5.67
C ARG A 39 21.45 -2.78 7.06
N ALA A 40 20.57 -3.17 7.99
CA ALA A 40 20.99 -3.73 9.25
C ALA A 40 21.75 -5.01 8.89
N ASP A 41 23.07 -4.90 8.82
CA ASP A 41 23.94 -6.04 9.05
C ASP A 41 23.90 -6.26 10.56
N ASP A 42 22.80 -6.83 11.05
CA ASP A 42 22.62 -7.24 12.44
C ASP A 42 21.83 -8.54 12.41
N SER A 43 22.52 -9.67 12.57
CA SER A 43 21.86 -10.94 12.81
C SER A 43 20.91 -10.77 13.99
N LEU A 44 19.61 -10.97 13.77
CA LEU A 44 18.63 -10.93 14.84
C LEU A 44 19.07 -11.88 15.97
N PRO A 45 18.91 -11.48 17.25
CA PRO A 45 19.23 -12.37 18.36
C PRO A 45 18.37 -13.63 18.28
N ALA A 46 18.93 -14.76 18.73
CA ALA A 46 18.18 -16.00 18.84
C ALA A 46 16.95 -15.79 19.72
N LEU A 47 15.84 -16.44 19.37
CA LEU A 47 14.63 -16.42 20.18
C LEU A 47 14.94 -17.05 21.54
N ASP A 48 14.47 -16.41 22.62
CA ASP A 48 14.47 -16.98 23.98
C ASP A 48 13.07 -17.55 24.26
N PRO A 49 12.85 -18.88 24.14
CA PRO A 49 11.52 -19.46 24.31
C PRO A 49 10.96 -19.26 25.72
N GLN A 50 11.82 -19.18 26.74
CA GLN A 50 11.40 -19.02 28.13
C GLN A 50 10.93 -17.59 28.37
N ALA A 51 11.69 -16.59 27.90
CA ALA A 51 11.26 -15.19 27.96
C ALA A 51 9.97 -14.97 27.18
N LEU A 52 9.83 -15.57 25.99
CA LEU A 52 8.62 -15.48 25.17
C LEU A 52 7.40 -16.13 25.85
N GLN A 53 7.58 -17.30 26.46
CA GLN A 53 6.51 -17.93 27.24
C GLN A 53 6.13 -17.09 28.46
N ASN A 54 7.10 -16.55 29.19
CA ASN A 54 6.85 -15.68 30.33
C ASN A 54 6.09 -14.41 29.90
N ALA A 55 6.40 -13.84 28.74
CA ALA A 55 5.69 -12.67 28.21
C ALA A 55 4.20 -12.95 27.94
N ILE A 56 3.86 -14.12 27.38
CA ILE A 56 2.44 -14.46 27.14
C ILE A 56 1.72 -14.95 28.40
N SER A 57 2.43 -15.55 29.35
CA SER A 57 1.86 -16.04 30.61
C SER A 57 1.70 -14.96 31.68
N SER A 58 2.43 -13.84 31.57
CA SER A 58 2.32 -12.68 32.46
C SER A 58 1.24 -11.68 32.01
N ALA A 59 0.52 -11.99 30.93
CA ALA A 59 -0.61 -11.20 30.49
C ALA A 59 -1.57 -10.98 31.68
N PRO A 60 -1.99 -9.74 31.97
CA PRO A 60 -2.88 -9.47 33.09
C PRO A 60 -4.12 -10.37 33.01
N ASN A 61 -4.76 -10.67 34.14
CA ASN A 61 -5.95 -11.53 34.33
C ASN A 61 -7.23 -11.10 33.54
N ARG A 62 -7.06 -10.46 32.39
CA ARG A 62 -8.06 -9.87 31.50
C ARG A 62 -8.19 -10.60 30.17
N VAL A 63 -7.36 -11.62 29.91
CA VAL A 63 -7.45 -12.45 28.70
C VAL A 63 -7.65 -13.92 29.07
N THR A 64 -8.57 -14.59 28.38
CA THR A 64 -8.91 -16.00 28.61
C THR A 64 -7.84 -16.95 28.08
N GLY A 65 -7.22 -16.59 26.97
CA GLY A 65 -6.17 -17.37 26.33
C GLY A 65 -5.38 -16.56 25.31
N VAL A 66 -4.16 -17.00 25.04
CA VAL A 66 -3.21 -16.38 24.12
C VAL A 66 -2.64 -17.45 23.20
N LEU A 67 -2.49 -17.11 21.92
CA LEU A 67 -1.68 -17.84 20.95
C LEU A 67 -0.74 -16.84 20.29
N ALA A 68 0.55 -17.13 20.32
CA ALA A 68 1.58 -16.30 19.72
C ALA A 68 2.48 -17.15 18.82
N ARG A 69 2.81 -16.62 17.64
CA ARG A 69 3.72 -17.25 16.68
C ARG A 69 4.73 -16.24 16.17
N ILE A 70 5.99 -16.62 16.23
CA ILE A 70 7.12 -15.86 15.67
C ILE A 70 7.70 -16.71 14.55
N SER A 71 7.99 -16.09 13.41
CA SER A 71 8.60 -16.74 12.25
C SER A 71 9.42 -15.72 11.48
N GLY A 72 10.70 -16.00 11.25
CA GLY A 72 11.60 -15.09 10.55
C GLY A 72 13.05 -15.58 10.58
N PRO A 73 14.01 -14.73 10.21
CA PRO A 73 15.43 -15.11 10.16
C PRO A 73 16.00 -15.58 11.51
N ALA A 74 15.45 -15.10 12.63
CA ALA A 74 15.82 -15.50 13.99
C ALA A 74 15.31 -16.89 14.42
N GLY A 75 14.45 -17.52 13.60
CA GLY A 75 13.84 -18.82 13.86
C GLY A 75 12.32 -18.79 13.96
N HIS A 76 11.78 -19.86 14.53
CA HIS A 76 10.35 -20.08 14.69
C HIS A 76 10.03 -20.40 16.14
N TRP A 77 8.95 -19.84 16.65
CA TRP A 77 8.43 -20.16 17.97
C TRP A 77 6.91 -20.09 17.94
N THR A 78 6.26 -20.96 18.70
CA THR A 78 4.81 -20.93 18.93
C THR A 78 4.56 -21.20 20.40
N GLY A 79 3.80 -20.32 21.04
CA GLY A 79 3.45 -20.43 22.44
C GLY A 79 1.96 -20.21 22.64
N THR A 80 1.42 -20.87 23.66
CA THR A 80 0.03 -20.73 24.09
C THR A 80 -0.04 -20.50 25.59
N TYR A 81 -1.12 -19.84 26.03
CA TYR A 81 -1.42 -19.63 27.44
C TYR A 81 -2.94 -19.61 27.65
N GLY A 82 -3.40 -20.03 28.82
CA GLY A 82 -4.82 -20.03 29.18
C GLY A 82 -5.65 -21.08 28.44
N VAL A 83 -6.94 -20.80 28.29
CA VAL A 83 -7.94 -21.73 27.74
C VAL A 83 -8.64 -21.12 26.52
N ALA A 84 -9.02 -21.98 25.57
CA ALA A 84 -9.90 -21.62 24.46
C ALA A 84 -11.37 -21.55 24.89
N ASP A 85 -11.74 -22.30 25.92
CA ASP A 85 -13.09 -22.38 26.45
C ASP A 85 -13.06 -22.49 27.97
N ILE A 86 -13.70 -21.53 28.65
CA ILE A 86 -13.77 -21.45 30.11
C ILE A 86 -14.68 -22.53 30.73
N THR A 87 -15.60 -23.07 29.95
CA THR A 87 -16.57 -24.08 30.39
C THR A 87 -15.92 -25.45 30.41
N THR A 88 -15.24 -25.81 29.31
CA THR A 88 -14.56 -27.10 29.16
C THR A 88 -13.13 -27.08 29.69
N SER A 89 -12.59 -25.89 30.00
CA SER A 89 -11.17 -25.68 30.33
C SER A 89 -10.22 -26.22 29.25
N GLN A 90 -10.67 -26.27 28.00
CA GLN A 90 -9.84 -26.71 26.88
C GLN A 90 -8.66 -25.74 26.70
N PRO A 91 -7.39 -26.20 26.65
CA PRO A 91 -6.27 -25.32 26.40
C PRO A 91 -6.35 -24.68 25.02
N VAL A 92 -5.71 -23.51 24.85
CA VAL A 92 -5.59 -22.88 23.52
C VAL A 92 -4.79 -23.81 22.58
N PRO A 93 -5.35 -24.25 21.44
CA PRO A 93 -4.63 -25.09 20.49
C PRO A 93 -3.50 -24.30 19.80
N ALA A 94 -2.35 -24.93 19.54
CA ALA A 94 -1.20 -24.30 18.86
C ALA A 94 -1.48 -23.93 17.39
N ASP A 95 -2.52 -24.52 16.80
CA ASP A 95 -3.07 -24.24 15.46
C ASP A 95 -4.48 -23.64 15.54
N GLY A 96 -4.83 -23.06 16.70
CA GLY A 96 -6.14 -22.49 16.97
C GLY A 96 -6.51 -21.32 16.06
N ARG A 97 -7.81 -21.12 15.86
CA ARG A 97 -8.37 -19.99 15.11
C ARG A 97 -9.12 -19.06 16.05
N PHE A 98 -9.05 -17.76 15.78
CA PHE A 98 -9.80 -16.74 16.51
C PHE A 98 -10.32 -15.66 15.55
N ARG A 99 -11.28 -14.85 15.99
CA ARG A 99 -11.83 -13.75 15.19
C ARG A 99 -10.78 -12.64 15.08
N LEU A 100 -10.37 -12.30 13.86
CA LEU A 100 -9.35 -11.28 13.58
C LEU A 100 -9.74 -9.85 14.00
N GLY A 101 -11.04 -9.55 14.11
CA GLY A 101 -11.51 -8.20 14.43
C GLY A 101 -11.00 -7.16 13.42
N SER A 102 -10.54 -6.01 13.90
CA SER A 102 -10.07 -4.92 13.02
C SER A 102 -8.82 -5.26 12.20
N VAL A 103 -8.12 -6.37 12.48
CA VAL A 103 -7.03 -6.84 11.61
C VAL A 103 -7.54 -7.11 10.19
N THR A 104 -8.82 -7.48 10.03
CA THR A 104 -9.46 -7.64 8.71
C THR A 104 -9.38 -6.39 7.82
N LYS A 105 -9.29 -5.18 8.39
CA LYS A 105 -9.20 -3.95 7.59
C LYS A 105 -7.95 -3.91 6.70
N ALA A 106 -6.82 -4.44 7.17
CA ALA A 106 -5.61 -4.50 6.37
C ALA A 106 -5.82 -5.35 5.11
N PHE A 107 -6.51 -6.48 5.23
CA PHE A 107 -6.85 -7.34 4.10
C PHE A 107 -7.79 -6.65 3.11
N ILE A 108 -8.83 -5.96 3.60
CA ILE A 108 -9.74 -5.20 2.74
C ILE A 108 -8.97 -4.08 2.03
N ALA A 109 -8.12 -3.33 2.73
CA ALA A 109 -7.29 -2.29 2.15
C ALA A 109 -6.37 -2.85 1.05
N THR A 110 -5.75 -4.02 1.26
CA THR A 110 -4.94 -4.69 0.23
C THR A 110 -5.74 -4.95 -1.04
N VAL A 111 -6.95 -5.49 -0.92
CA VAL A 111 -7.81 -5.76 -2.08
C VAL A 111 -8.21 -4.47 -2.78
N VAL A 112 -8.57 -3.42 -2.05
CA VAL A 112 -8.91 -2.10 -2.64
C VAL A 112 -7.70 -1.51 -3.39
N LEU A 113 -6.51 -1.59 -2.81
CA LEU A 113 -5.28 -1.12 -3.46
C LEU A 113 -4.89 -1.96 -4.69
N GLN A 114 -5.14 -3.26 -4.67
CA GLN A 114 -4.97 -4.12 -5.84
C GLN A 114 -5.94 -3.72 -6.96
N LEU A 115 -7.21 -3.49 -6.64
CA LEU A 115 -8.20 -3.00 -7.61
C LEU A 115 -7.83 -1.62 -8.16
N ALA A 116 -7.19 -0.77 -7.36
CA ALA A 116 -6.68 0.51 -7.82
C ALA A 116 -5.50 0.36 -8.78
N ALA A 117 -4.56 -0.54 -8.48
CA ALA A 117 -3.47 -0.88 -9.40
C ALA A 117 -3.98 -1.49 -10.72
N GLU A 118 -5.10 -2.21 -10.68
CA GLU A 118 -5.80 -2.76 -11.87
C GLU A 118 -6.62 -1.69 -12.63
N GLY A 119 -6.70 -0.45 -12.13
CA GLY A 119 -7.53 0.61 -12.72
C GLY A 119 -9.04 0.39 -12.58
N ARG A 120 -9.46 -0.51 -11.68
CA ARG A 120 -10.87 -0.86 -11.43
C ARG A 120 -11.51 -0.04 -10.32
N VAL A 121 -10.68 0.50 -9.44
CA VAL A 121 -11.07 1.47 -8.41
C VAL A 121 -10.16 2.68 -8.53
N ASP A 122 -10.72 3.87 -8.52
CA ASP A 122 -10.00 5.13 -8.42
C ASP A 122 -10.14 5.59 -6.96
N LEU A 123 -8.99 5.77 -6.30
CA LEU A 123 -8.93 6.16 -4.89
C LEU A 123 -9.42 7.60 -4.66
N ASP A 124 -9.42 8.42 -5.71
CA ASP A 124 -9.88 9.81 -5.70
C ASP A 124 -11.34 9.94 -6.15
N GLN A 125 -11.90 8.88 -6.74
CA GLN A 125 -13.32 8.81 -7.08
C GLN A 125 -14.18 8.64 -5.82
N SER A 126 -15.41 9.16 -5.90
CA SER A 126 -16.39 9.05 -4.85
C SER A 126 -16.84 7.60 -4.61
N VAL A 127 -17.07 7.21 -3.36
CA VAL A 127 -17.64 5.90 -3.01
C VAL A 127 -19.04 5.72 -3.63
N GLN A 128 -19.80 6.80 -3.79
CA GLN A 128 -21.11 6.80 -4.43
C GLN A 128 -21.06 6.36 -5.90
N HIS A 129 -19.93 6.54 -6.59
CA HIS A 129 -19.73 6.02 -7.95
C HIS A 129 -19.76 4.48 -7.99
N TYR A 130 -19.18 3.82 -6.98
CA TYR A 130 -19.08 2.36 -6.91
C TYR A 130 -20.28 1.73 -6.19
N LEU A 131 -20.89 2.47 -5.27
CA LEU A 131 -22.01 2.03 -4.42
C LEU A 131 -23.18 3.02 -4.53
N PRO A 132 -23.85 3.07 -5.69
CA PRO A 132 -25.00 3.95 -5.87
C PRO A 132 -26.11 3.60 -4.87
N ASP A 133 -26.82 4.63 -4.40
CA ASP A 133 -28.00 4.54 -3.52
C ASP A 133 -27.76 3.94 -2.12
N VAL A 134 -26.51 3.68 -1.73
CA VAL A 134 -26.16 3.22 -0.36
C VAL A 134 -26.18 4.36 0.65
N LEU A 135 -25.77 5.57 0.22
CA LEU A 135 -25.79 6.77 1.04
C LEU A 135 -27.01 7.64 0.68
N PRO A 136 -27.51 8.48 1.62
CA PRO A 136 -28.56 9.45 1.32
C PRO A 136 -28.21 10.32 0.10
N ALA A 137 -29.21 10.67 -0.70
CA ALA A 137 -29.00 11.39 -1.97
C ALA A 137 -28.38 12.79 -1.79
N ASP A 138 -28.53 13.40 -0.62
CA ASP A 138 -27.96 14.69 -0.24
C ASP A 138 -26.59 14.60 0.45
N TYR A 139 -26.06 13.39 0.63
CA TYR A 139 -24.75 13.18 1.26
C TYR A 139 -23.62 13.64 0.31
N PRO A 140 -22.63 14.42 0.79
CA PRO A 140 -21.55 14.90 -0.07
C PRO A 140 -20.69 13.74 -0.62
N PRO A 141 -20.09 13.88 -1.81
CA PRO A 141 -19.18 12.86 -2.36
C PRO A 141 -18.03 12.57 -1.39
N ILE A 142 -17.81 11.30 -1.05
CA ILE A 142 -16.72 10.87 -0.17
C ILE A 142 -15.70 10.11 -1.03
N PRO A 143 -14.43 10.54 -1.13
CA PRO A 143 -13.43 9.79 -1.90
C PRO A 143 -13.08 8.47 -1.20
N VAL A 144 -12.69 7.46 -1.98
CA VAL A 144 -12.36 6.12 -1.45
C VAL A 144 -11.19 6.12 -0.45
N ARG A 145 -10.22 7.04 -0.59
CA ARG A 145 -8.99 7.08 0.23
C ARG A 145 -9.12 7.49 1.71
N THR A 146 -10.32 7.82 2.20
CA THR A 146 -10.54 8.36 3.56
C THR A 146 -10.42 7.33 4.68
#